data_AF-A0A2H9LP38-F1
#
_entry.id   AF-A0A2H9LP38-F1
#
_cell.length_a   1.000
_cell.length_b   1.000
_cell.length_c   1.000
_cell.angle_alpha   90.00
_cell.angle_beta   90.00
_cell.angle_gamma   90.00
#
_symmetry.space_group_name_H-M   'P 1'
#
loop_
_entity.id
_entity.type
_entity.pdbx_description
1 polymer ?
#
loop_
_entity_poly.entity_id
_entity_poly.type
_entity_poly.pdbx_seq_one_letter_code
_entity_poly.pdbx_strand_id
1 'polypeptide(L)'
;MSLRVQINQKLEHRFRELAMKRFGYAKGALSKAAEEALAGWISTVEKEDLTFEGDPVEAIDGLLSDIDIDSVELQHETKKIWTLKVLKNVPG
;
A
#
# COMPACT_ATOMS: atom_id res chain seq x y z
N MET A 1 20.36 -7.66 19.17
CA MET A 1 20.49 -6.24 19.58
C MET A 1 19.35 -5.90 20.53
N SER A 2 19.49 -4.87 21.36
CA SER A 2 18.43 -4.46 22.31
C SER A 2 18.18 -2.95 22.26
N LEU A 3 16.90 -2.59 22.20
CA LEU A 3 16.40 -1.22 22.30
C LEU A 3 15.60 -1.12 23.61
N ARG A 4 15.87 -0.10 24.42
CA ARG A 4 15.11 0.18 25.66
C ARG A 4 14.13 1.31 25.38
N VAL A 5 12.85 1.06 25.59
CA VAL A 5 11.77 2.03 25.37
C VAL A 5 10.92 2.12 26.63
N GLN A 6 10.54 3.34 27.00
CA GLN A 6 9.56 3.58 28.06
C GLN A 6 8.22 3.91 27.43
N ILE A 7 7.19 3.15 27.80
CA ILE A 7 5.80 3.37 27.38
C ILE A 7 4.90 3.35 28.61
N ASN A 8 3.75 4.01 28.51
CA ASN A 8 2.78 4.00 29.61
C ASN A 8 2.18 2.59 29.80
N GLN A 9 1.76 2.30 31.03
CA GLN A 9 1.28 0.98 31.43
C GLN A 9 0.04 0.51 30.65
N LYS A 10 -0.86 1.45 30.32
CA LYS A 10 -2.08 1.14 29.56
C LYS A 10 -1.76 0.65 28.14
N LEU A 11 -0.79 1.29 27.49
CA LEU A 11 -0.34 0.93 26.15
C LEU A 11 0.41 -0.41 26.17
N GLU A 12 1.31 -0.60 27.15
CA GLU A 12 2.04 -1.86 27.31
C GLU A 12 1.09 -3.05 27.48
N HIS A 13 0.10 -2.91 28.36
CA HIS A 13 -0.82 -4.00 28.64
C HIS A 13 -1.62 -4.38 27.40
N ARG A 14 -2.15 -3.37 26.67
CA ARG A 14 -2.93 -3.59 25.45
C ARG A 14 -2.08 -4.18 24.33
N PHE A 15 -0.83 -3.72 24.19
CA PHE A 15 0.11 -4.26 23.22
C PHE A 15 0.39 -5.74 23.50
N ARG A 16 0.64 -6.10 24.77
CA ARG A 16 0.89 -7.47 25.20
C ARG A 16 -0.30 -8.38 24.91
N GLU A 17 -1.52 -7.96 25.25
CA GLU A 17 -2.73 -8.74 24.96
C GLU A 17 -2.90 -9.02 23.46
N LEU A 18 -2.71 -8.00 22.62
CA LEU A 18 -2.85 -8.13 21.17
C LEU A 18 -1.74 -9.01 20.57
N ALA A 19 -0.50 -8.84 21.02
CA ALA A 19 0.63 -9.66 20.60
C ALA A 19 0.38 -11.14 20.91
N MET A 20 -0.09 -11.45 22.12
CA MET A 20 -0.39 -12.83 22.53
C MET A 20 -1.59 -13.39 21.77
N LYS A 21 -2.64 -12.59 21.52
CA LYS A 21 -3.79 -13.02 20.70
C LYS A 21 -3.39 -13.35 19.27
N ARG A 22 -2.44 -12.61 18.69
CA ARG A 22 -2.03 -12.75 17.29
C ARG A 22 -0.96 -13.83 17.07
N PHE A 23 0.02 -13.93 17.95
CA PHE A 23 1.19 -14.80 17.78
C PHE A 23 1.23 -15.98 18.77
N GLY A 24 0.26 -16.06 19.67
CA GLY A 24 0.18 -17.08 20.71
C GLY A 24 1.03 -16.75 21.94
N TYR A 25 0.92 -17.60 22.97
CA TYR A 25 1.58 -17.44 24.26
C TYR A 25 2.99 -18.04 24.30
N ALA A 26 3.73 -17.94 23.19
CA ALA A 26 5.06 -18.51 23.05
C ALA A 26 6.17 -17.48 23.28
N LYS A 27 7.37 -17.97 23.64
CA LYS A 27 8.57 -17.13 23.77
C LYS A 27 8.86 -16.44 22.42
N GLY A 28 8.90 -15.11 22.43
CA GLY A 28 9.18 -14.29 21.25
C GLY A 28 7.95 -13.60 20.62
N ALA A 29 6.73 -13.89 21.06
CA ALA A 29 5.52 -13.22 20.55
C ALA A 29 5.58 -11.69 20.68
N LEU A 30 6.08 -11.19 21.82
CA LEU A 30 6.23 -9.75 22.06
C LEU A 30 7.33 -9.13 21.20
N SER A 31 8.45 -9.83 21.02
CA SER A 31 9.55 -9.37 20.16
C SER A 31 9.09 -9.26 18.71
N LYS A 32 8.37 -10.28 18.21
CA LYS A 32 7.83 -10.28 16.85
C LYS A 32 6.79 -9.18 16.64
N ALA A 33 5.88 -8.99 17.59
CA ALA A 33 4.93 -7.89 17.55
C ALA A 33 5.62 -6.52 17.54
N ALA A 34 6.72 -6.38 18.28
CA ALA A 34 7.47 -5.13 18.36
C ALA A 34 8.21 -4.84 17.04
N GLU A 35 8.81 -5.86 16.42
CA GLU A 35 9.42 -5.73 15.10
C GLU A 35 8.39 -5.32 14.04
N GLU A 36 7.21 -5.96 14.00
CA GLU A 36 6.16 -5.58 13.06
C GLU A 36 5.65 -4.15 13.29
N ALA A 37 5.48 -3.75 14.56
CA ALA A 37 5.04 -2.40 14.88
C ALA A 37 6.07 -1.33 14.48
N LEU A 38 7.35 -1.58 14.73
CA LEU A 38 8.44 -0.67 14.35
C LEU A 38 8.57 -0.57 12.82
N ALA A 39 8.51 -1.70 12.11
CA ALA A 39 8.52 -1.72 10.65
C ALA A 39 7.33 -0.94 10.07
N GLY A 40 6.12 -1.17 10.60
CA GLY A 40 4.92 -0.44 10.18
C GLY A 40 5.01 1.06 10.44
N TRP A 41 5.58 1.47 11.58
CA TRP A 41 5.80 2.88 11.88
C TRP A 41 6.80 3.51 10.91
N ILE A 42 7.94 2.87 10.66
CA ILE A 42 8.94 3.34 9.70
C ILE A 42 8.30 3.53 8.32
N SER A 43 7.58 2.52 7.81
CA SER A 43 6.91 2.63 6.51
C SER A 43 5.81 3.69 6.46
N THR A 44 5.21 4.04 7.60
CA THR A 44 4.22 5.12 7.65
C THR A 44 4.92 6.47 7.52
N VAL A 45 6.00 6.67 8.26
CA VAL A 45 6.81 7.91 8.20
C VAL A 45 7.46 8.07 6.83
N GLU A 46 8.08 7.03 6.28
CA GLU A 46 8.68 7.06 4.95
C GLU A 46 7.65 7.34 3.83
N LYS A 47 6.39 6.91 4.01
CA LYS A 47 5.31 7.24 3.06
C LYS A 47 4.78 8.65 3.25
N GLU A 48 4.75 9.17 4.46
CA GLU A 48 4.42 10.58 4.73
C GLU A 48 5.47 11.52 4.13
N ASP A 49 6.74 11.11 4.08
CA ASP A 49 7.82 11.84 3.39
C ASP A 49 7.76 11.72 1.85
N LEU A 50 7.03 10.74 1.31
CA LEU A 50 6.74 10.62 -0.13
C LEU A 50 5.52 11.47 -0.51
N THR A 51 5.53 12.76 -0.17
CA THR A 51 4.64 13.70 -0.84
C THR A 51 5.14 13.92 -2.26
N PHE A 52 4.36 13.51 -3.25
CA PHE A 52 4.64 13.85 -4.63
C PHE A 52 4.55 15.37 -4.80
N GLU A 53 5.70 16.04 -4.92
CA GLU A 53 5.80 17.51 -5.01
C GLU A 53 5.52 18.06 -6.43
N GLY A 54 5.19 17.20 -7.39
CA GLY A 54 4.90 17.59 -8.77
C GLY A 54 3.41 17.80 -9.06
N ASP A 55 3.09 18.32 -10.24
CA ASP A 55 1.75 18.22 -10.79
C ASP A 55 1.54 16.78 -11.31
N PRO A 56 0.58 16.01 -10.75
CA PRO A 56 0.36 14.63 -11.16
C PRO A 56 -0.08 14.53 -12.63
N VAL A 57 -0.69 15.58 -13.19
CA VAL A 57 -1.06 15.62 -14.60
C VAL A 57 0.20 15.73 -15.46
N GLU A 58 1.10 16.66 -15.16
CA GLU A 58 2.37 16.84 -15.88
C GLU A 58 3.29 15.62 -15.78
N ALA A 59 3.33 14.94 -14.64
CA ALA A 59 4.13 13.72 -14.52
C ALA A 59 3.59 12.56 -15.35
N ILE A 60 2.26 12.43 -15.45
CA ILE A 60 1.66 11.44 -16.34
C ILE A 60 1.91 11.83 -17.80
N ASP A 61 1.76 13.12 -18.15
CA ASP A 61 2.03 13.62 -19.50
C ASP A 61 3.49 13.35 -19.93
N GLY A 62 4.45 13.67 -19.06
CA GLY A 62 5.88 13.38 -19.28
C GLY A 62 6.20 11.88 -19.36
N LEU A 63 5.51 11.02 -18.60
CA LEU A 63 5.67 9.56 -18.73
C LEU A 63 5.15 9.02 -20.07
N LEU A 64 4.16 9.69 -20.65
CA LEU A 64 3.54 9.32 -21.91
C LEU A 64 4.14 10.06 -23.11
N SER A 65 5.17 10.90 -22.92
CA SER A 65 5.72 11.79 -23.96
C SER A 65 6.26 11.05 -25.19
N ASP A 66 6.76 9.82 -24.99
CA ASP A 66 7.30 8.99 -26.07
C ASP A 66 6.24 8.11 -26.74
N ILE A 67 4.99 8.15 -26.24
CA ILE A 67 3.87 7.42 -26.79
C ILE A 67 3.08 8.37 -27.70
N ASP A 68 3.36 8.28 -28.99
CA ASP A 68 2.64 9.02 -30.03
C ASP A 68 1.29 8.36 -30.31
N ILE A 69 0.33 8.55 -29.39
CA ILE A 69 -1.05 8.13 -29.56
C ILE A 69 -1.98 9.23 -29.08
N ASP A 70 -2.95 9.61 -29.92
CA ASP A 70 -3.85 10.69 -29.58
C ASP A 70 -5.01 10.21 -28.67
N SER A 71 -5.63 11.17 -27.97
CA SER A 71 -6.76 10.88 -27.08
C SER A 71 -7.98 10.28 -27.78
N VAL A 72 -8.16 10.53 -29.08
CA VAL A 72 -9.27 10.02 -29.90
C VAL A 72 -9.01 8.57 -30.30
N GLU A 73 -7.79 8.22 -30.69
CA GLU A 73 -7.34 6.85 -30.93
C GLU A 73 -7.46 5.99 -29.68
N LEU A 74 -7.04 6.50 -28.52
CA LEU A 74 -7.23 5.82 -27.24
C LEU A 74 -8.71 5.55 -26.93
N GLN A 75 -9.61 6.50 -27.25
CA GLN A 75 -11.05 6.30 -27.11
C GLN A 75 -11.60 5.24 -28.08
N HIS A 76 -11.08 5.18 -29.32
CA HIS A 76 -11.44 4.15 -30.28
C HIS A 76 -10.99 2.75 -29.81
N GLU A 77 -9.77 2.61 -29.31
CA GLU A 77 -9.27 1.35 -28.75
C GLU A 77 -10.06 0.93 -27.50
N THR A 78 -10.38 1.88 -26.62
CA THR A 78 -11.22 1.63 -25.44
C THR A 78 -12.59 1.07 -25.84
N LYS A 79 -13.24 1.64 -26.87
CA LYS A 79 -14.51 1.15 -27.41
C LYS A 79 -14.39 -0.27 -27.98
N LYS A 80 -13.30 -0.58 -28.71
CA LYS A 80 -13.05 -1.93 -29.24
C LYS A 80 -12.89 -2.95 -28.11
N ILE A 81 -12.07 -2.65 -27.10
CA ILE A 81 -11.84 -3.51 -25.93
C ILE A 81 -13.15 -3.78 -25.18
N TRP A 82 -13.96 -2.74 -24.94
CA TRP A 82 -15.27 -2.87 -24.30
C TRP A 82 -16.21 -3.78 -25.09
N THR A 83 -16.30 -3.57 -26.40
CA THR A 83 -17.15 -4.38 -27.29
C THR A 83 -16.72 -5.85 -27.25
N LEU A 84 -15.42 -6.13 -27.32
CA LEU A 84 -14.87 -7.48 -27.21
C LEU A 84 -15.15 -8.14 -25.85
N LYS A 85 -15.07 -7.37 -24.77
CA LYS A 85 -15.33 -7.86 -23.41
C LYS A 85 -16.81 -8.18 -23.18
N VAL A 86 -17.70 -7.35 -23.73
CA VAL A 86 -19.16 -7.58 -23.68
C VAL A 86 -19.53 -8.82 -24.49
N LEU A 87 -19.00 -8.97 -25.72
CA LEU A 87 -19.27 -10.15 -26.57
C LEU A 87 -18.78 -11.47 -25.97
N LYS A 88 -17.68 -11.47 -25.21
CA LYS A 88 -17.20 -12.67 -24.48
C LYS A 88 -18.08 -13.09 -23.31
N ASN A 89 -18.93 -12.19 -22.80
CA ASN A 89 -19.77 -12.42 -21.62
C ASN A 89 -21.26 -12.63 -21.98
N VAL A 90 -21.60 -12.79 -23.26
CA VAL A 90 -22.96 -13.17 -23.68
C VAL A 90 -23.07 -14.71 -23.70
N PRO A 91 -23.92 -15.33 -22.87
CA PRO A 91 -24.29 -16.74 -23.05
C PRO A 91 -25.10 -16.84 -24.35
N GLY A 92 -24.66 -17.71 -25.27
CA GLY A 92 -25.46 -18.13 -26.42
C GLY A 92 -26.60 -19.04 -26.01
#